data_AF-A0A8H3GBI5-F1
#
_entry.id   AF-A0A8H3GBI5-F1
#
_cell.length_a   1.000
_cell.length_b   1.000
_cell.length_c   1.000
_cell.angle_alpha   90.00
_cell.angle_beta   90.00
_cell.angle_gamma   90.00
#
_symmetry.space_group_name_H-M   'P 1'
#
loop_
_entity.id
_entity.type
_entity.pdbx_description
1 polymer ?
#
loop_
_entity_poly.entity_id
_entity_poly.type
_entity_poly.pdbx_seq_one_letter_code
_entity_poly.pdbx_strand_id
1 'polypeptide(L)'
;MPRQRRKSSSLGGELRGDTGVAALSTLEPTPTFPVTPQLSPRNSQSKVPRQHSKRRKARSYFRRWKDLSFRHTWVNPLILTLAVLSAYAVNPTPSNPFYSAIFLSYPLPPSHPHVPAHAHTDRSPPVHYGKGGRDFAFVAFYIIVLSFTREFLMQRLIRPLAIWNGIRSRGKQNRFMEQVYTAMYFAVFGPLGLYVMSRTPVWYFNTAGMFADFPHRSHEGIFKAYYLLQASYWAQQAIVLCLQLEKPRKDFKELVGHHIVTLALIWLSYRFHFTYMGLAVYITHDISDFFLATSKTLNYLSSPIVLPYFTVFMAVWIYFRHYINILILYAVLTTFRTIGPFELNWDTQQYKCWISQYITFGLLASLQSLNLFWLYFVVKVAANMLFKDQISDVRSDDEAEDEEDGEGSERVEEGKKNGEKGGVMNGHKAAQKRVETMNGNTLKGTAPTEPSFAEVVEGKKEK
;
A
#
# COMPACT_ATOMS: atom_id res chain seq x y z
N MET A 1 -34.41 21.75 -50.91
CA MET A 1 -33.57 21.50 -52.11
C MET A 1 -32.39 20.60 -51.71
N PRO A 2 -31.82 19.82 -52.64
CA PRO A 2 -31.80 18.35 -52.58
C PRO A 2 -30.63 17.73 -51.80
N ARG A 3 -30.88 16.54 -51.25
CA ARG A 3 -29.91 15.62 -50.64
C ARG A 3 -29.31 14.75 -51.73
N GLN A 4 -28.00 14.83 -51.94
CA GLN A 4 -27.29 13.98 -52.91
C GLN A 4 -26.83 12.64 -52.29
N ARG A 5 -27.27 11.60 -53.00
CA ARG A 5 -26.98 10.15 -53.03
C ARG A 5 -25.57 9.69 -52.57
N ARG A 6 -25.51 8.70 -51.67
CA ARG A 6 -24.36 7.76 -51.55
C ARG A 6 -24.62 6.52 -52.42
N LYS A 7 -23.62 6.09 -53.18
CA LYS A 7 -23.56 4.82 -53.91
C LYS A 7 -22.46 3.93 -53.30
N SER A 8 -22.89 2.77 -52.78
CA SER A 8 -22.40 1.40 -53.09
C SER A 8 -20.89 1.11 -52.91
N SER A 9 -20.50 0.34 -51.89
CA SER A 9 -20.46 -1.14 -51.80
C SER A 9 -19.17 -1.76 -52.37
N SER A 10 -18.46 -2.54 -51.57
CA SER A 10 -18.02 -3.90 -51.95
C SER A 10 -17.52 -4.67 -50.74
N LEU A 11 -18.02 -5.90 -50.61
CA LEU A 11 -17.61 -6.92 -49.65
C LEU A 11 -16.17 -7.40 -49.84
N GLY A 12 -15.65 -8.04 -48.79
CA GLY A 12 -14.60 -9.08 -48.83
C GLY A 12 -13.66 -8.93 -47.64
N GLY A 13 -13.42 -9.91 -46.77
CA GLY A 13 -13.82 -11.30 -46.64
C GLY A 13 -13.46 -11.77 -45.23
N GLU A 14 -13.94 -12.95 -44.85
CA GLU A 14 -13.92 -13.56 -43.53
C GLU A 14 -12.53 -13.68 -42.87
N LEU A 15 -12.49 -13.72 -41.53
CA LEU A 15 -11.94 -14.86 -40.79
C LEU A 15 -12.36 -14.85 -39.31
N ARG A 16 -12.62 -16.06 -38.83
CA ARG A 16 -13.36 -16.47 -37.64
C ARG A 16 -12.37 -16.85 -36.53
N GLY A 17 -12.58 -16.35 -35.32
CA GLY A 17 -11.76 -16.69 -34.15
C GLY A 17 -12.29 -16.07 -32.85
N ASP A 18 -13.54 -16.38 -32.49
CA ASP A 18 -14.13 -15.97 -31.22
C ASP A 18 -13.62 -16.83 -30.06
N THR A 19 -12.78 -16.24 -29.21
CA THR A 19 -12.84 -16.46 -27.75
C THR A 19 -12.75 -15.09 -27.06
N GLY A 20 -13.82 -14.31 -27.16
CA GLY A 20 -13.99 -13.07 -26.42
C GLY A 20 -15.14 -13.20 -25.42
N VAL A 21 -14.80 -13.39 -24.14
CA VAL A 21 -15.78 -13.30 -23.05
C VAL A 21 -16.25 -11.85 -22.97
N ALA A 22 -17.53 -11.62 -23.27
CA ALA A 22 -18.11 -10.28 -23.23
C ALA A 22 -18.21 -9.76 -21.78
N ALA A 23 -17.71 -8.53 -21.58
CA ALA A 23 -17.84 -7.77 -20.35
C ALA A 23 -19.32 -7.42 -20.05
N LEU A 24 -19.69 -7.48 -18.77
CA LEU A 24 -21.06 -7.39 -18.25
C LEU A 24 -21.65 -5.96 -18.24
N SER A 25 -21.25 -5.07 -19.16
CA SER A 25 -21.61 -3.64 -19.10
C SER A 25 -22.34 -3.06 -20.32
N THR A 26 -22.78 -3.86 -21.30
CA THR A 26 -23.44 -3.33 -22.52
C THR A 26 -24.82 -3.94 -22.82
N LEU A 27 -25.73 -3.94 -21.84
CA LEU A 27 -27.15 -4.24 -22.08
C LEU A 27 -28.04 -3.04 -21.71
N GLU A 28 -28.24 -2.14 -22.68
CA GLU A 28 -29.40 -1.24 -22.70
C GLU A 28 -30.61 -1.94 -23.33
N PRO A 29 -31.84 -1.77 -22.80
CA PRO A 29 -33.06 -2.16 -23.50
C PRO A 29 -33.75 -0.94 -24.16
N THR A 30 -33.93 -1.00 -25.48
CA THR A 30 -34.73 -0.07 -26.28
C THR A 30 -36.25 -0.31 -26.07
N PRO A 31 -37.11 0.73 -26.08
CA PRO A 31 -38.56 0.57 -25.96
C PRO A 31 -39.25 0.42 -27.33
N THR A 32 -40.25 -0.47 -27.44
CA THR A 32 -41.14 -0.59 -28.60
C THR A 32 -42.55 -0.04 -28.29
N PHE A 33 -43.11 0.70 -29.24
CA PHE A 33 -44.43 1.36 -29.23
C PHE A 33 -45.57 0.41 -29.68
N PRO A 34 -46.87 0.79 -29.50
CA PRO A 34 -48.00 -0.14 -29.37
C PRO A 34 -48.79 -0.39 -30.66
N VAL A 35 -49.53 -1.50 -30.70
CA VAL A 35 -50.55 -1.81 -31.72
C VAL A 35 -51.92 -2.06 -31.04
N THR A 36 -52.97 -1.54 -31.67
CA THR A 36 -54.38 -1.34 -31.31
C THR A 36 -55.23 -2.63 -31.17
N PRO A 37 -56.49 -2.56 -30.66
CA PRO A 37 -57.21 -3.66 -29.99
C PRO A 37 -58.16 -4.48 -30.87
N GLN A 38 -58.50 -5.69 -30.42
CA GLN A 38 -59.73 -6.40 -30.80
C GLN A 38 -60.43 -7.05 -29.60
N LEU A 39 -61.76 -7.12 -29.70
CA LEU A 39 -62.77 -7.41 -28.67
C LEU A 39 -63.00 -8.91 -28.36
N SER A 40 -63.18 -9.21 -27.05
CA SER A 40 -64.14 -10.13 -26.37
C SER A 40 -64.13 -11.66 -26.64
N PRO A 41 -64.68 -12.55 -25.76
CA PRO A 41 -65.22 -12.37 -24.38
C PRO A 41 -64.76 -13.40 -23.30
N ARG A 42 -64.93 -12.98 -22.03
CA ARG A 42 -65.29 -13.70 -20.78
C ARG A 42 -65.20 -15.24 -20.66
N ASN A 43 -64.31 -15.71 -19.77
CA ASN A 43 -64.37 -16.80 -18.76
C ASN A 43 -62.94 -17.35 -18.60
N SER A 44 -62.39 -17.74 -17.46
CA SER A 44 -62.92 -18.25 -16.19
C SER A 44 -61.85 -18.03 -15.11
N GLN A 45 -62.28 -17.90 -13.85
CA GLN A 45 -61.41 -17.90 -12.69
C GLN A 45 -60.50 -19.14 -12.67
N SER A 46 -59.19 -18.94 -12.60
CA SER A 46 -58.27 -19.91 -12.00
C SER A 46 -57.23 -19.15 -11.17
N LYS A 47 -57.40 -19.18 -9.85
CA LYS A 47 -56.41 -18.70 -8.88
C LYS A 47 -55.16 -19.59 -8.96
N VAL A 48 -54.16 -19.18 -9.72
CA VAL A 48 -52.81 -19.76 -9.63
C VAL A 48 -52.11 -19.15 -8.40
N PRO A 49 -51.57 -19.95 -7.47
CA PRO A 49 -50.97 -19.42 -6.25
C PRO A 49 -49.68 -18.66 -6.55
N ARG A 50 -49.50 -17.55 -5.82
CA ARG A 50 -48.40 -16.58 -5.91
C ARG A 50 -47.01 -17.19 -5.61
N GLN A 51 -46.43 -18.02 -6.48
CA GLN A 51 -45.02 -18.42 -6.36
C GLN A 51 -44.04 -17.35 -6.90
N HIS A 52 -44.48 -16.48 -7.81
CA HIS A 52 -43.60 -15.48 -8.44
C HIS A 52 -43.24 -14.30 -7.51
N SER A 53 -43.99 -14.09 -6.41
CA SER A 53 -43.77 -12.98 -5.48
C SER A 53 -42.55 -13.18 -4.58
N LYS A 54 -42.34 -14.40 -4.06
CA LYS A 54 -41.21 -14.71 -3.17
C LYS A 54 -39.87 -14.62 -3.91
N ARG A 55 -39.78 -15.13 -5.13
CA ARG A 55 -38.58 -15.06 -5.99
C ARG A 55 -38.24 -13.63 -6.41
N ARG A 56 -39.25 -12.79 -6.68
CA ARG A 56 -39.07 -11.36 -7.00
C ARG A 56 -38.59 -10.55 -5.78
N LYS A 57 -39.11 -10.85 -4.59
CA LYS A 57 -38.65 -10.25 -3.32
C LYS A 57 -37.21 -10.67 -2.97
N ALA A 58 -36.87 -11.95 -3.07
CA ALA A 58 -35.50 -12.44 -2.84
C ALA A 58 -34.47 -11.78 -3.78
N ARG A 59 -34.81 -11.63 -5.07
CA ARG A 59 -33.99 -10.85 -6.03
C ARG A 59 -33.86 -9.37 -5.64
N SER A 60 -34.87 -8.78 -5.00
CA SER A 60 -34.82 -7.39 -4.50
C SER A 60 -33.93 -7.25 -3.27
N TYR A 61 -34.01 -8.18 -2.30
CA TYR A 61 -33.12 -8.19 -1.14
C TYR A 61 -31.66 -8.46 -1.52
N PHE A 62 -31.40 -9.42 -2.43
CA PHE A 62 -30.06 -9.69 -2.92
C PHE A 62 -29.45 -8.48 -3.63
N ARG A 63 -30.22 -7.79 -4.48
CA ARG A 63 -29.74 -6.54 -5.11
C ARG A 63 -29.43 -5.46 -4.09
N ARG A 64 -30.31 -5.24 -3.09
CA ARG A 64 -30.05 -4.28 -2.01
C ARG A 64 -28.81 -4.62 -1.19
N TRP A 65 -28.62 -5.90 -0.85
CA TRP A 65 -27.43 -6.36 -0.15
C TRP A 65 -26.18 -6.16 -1.01
N LYS A 66 -26.23 -6.55 -2.28
CA LYS A 66 -25.15 -6.33 -3.25
C LYS A 66 -24.77 -4.84 -3.33
N ASP A 67 -25.75 -3.96 -3.47
CA ASP A 67 -25.53 -2.51 -3.56
C ASP A 67 -24.96 -1.95 -2.25
N LEU A 68 -25.41 -2.46 -1.09
CA LEU A 68 -24.86 -2.09 0.22
C LEU A 68 -23.40 -2.57 0.37
N SER A 69 -23.11 -3.81 0.00
CA SER A 69 -21.77 -4.40 0.08
C SER A 69 -20.77 -3.69 -0.84
N PHE A 70 -21.18 -3.24 -2.03
CA PHE A 70 -20.32 -2.44 -2.90
C PHE A 70 -20.14 -1.00 -2.43
N ARG A 71 -21.14 -0.42 -1.75
CA ARG A 71 -21.02 0.94 -1.16
C ARG A 71 -20.22 0.95 0.14
N HIS A 72 -20.31 -0.12 0.92
CA HIS A 72 -19.69 -0.29 2.22
C HIS A 72 -18.98 -1.64 2.27
N THR A 73 -17.77 -1.68 1.71
CA THR A 73 -16.92 -2.88 1.63
C THR A 73 -16.64 -3.51 3.00
N TRP A 74 -16.68 -2.74 4.10
CA TRP A 74 -16.53 -3.23 5.47
C TRP A 74 -17.69 -4.11 5.97
N VAL A 75 -18.86 -4.07 5.32
CA VAL A 75 -20.06 -4.81 5.75
C VAL A 75 -19.85 -6.32 5.63
N ASN A 76 -19.23 -6.80 4.55
CA ASN A 76 -19.05 -8.24 4.35
C ASN A 76 -18.08 -8.85 5.38
N PRO A 77 -16.86 -8.30 5.61
CA PRO A 77 -15.98 -8.76 6.67
C PRO A 77 -16.60 -8.62 8.06
N LEU A 78 -17.39 -7.57 8.32
CA LEU A 78 -18.10 -7.42 9.59
C LEU A 78 -19.11 -8.55 9.82
N ILE A 79 -19.93 -8.87 8.82
CA ILE A 79 -20.91 -9.97 8.92
C ILE A 79 -20.19 -11.29 9.21
N LEU A 80 -19.08 -11.57 8.53
CA LEU A 80 -18.29 -12.78 8.77
C LEU A 80 -17.70 -12.81 10.19
N THR A 81 -17.16 -11.67 10.66
CA THR A 81 -16.65 -11.54 12.03
C THR A 81 -17.74 -11.80 13.06
N LEU A 82 -18.90 -11.14 12.91
CA LEU A 82 -20.04 -11.31 13.81
C LEU A 82 -20.61 -12.72 13.76
N ALA A 83 -20.60 -13.39 12.59
CA ALA A 83 -21.05 -14.76 12.46
C ALA A 83 -20.17 -15.73 13.28
N VAL A 84 -18.85 -15.59 13.20
CA VAL A 84 -17.91 -16.40 14.01
C VAL A 84 -18.08 -16.12 15.50
N LEU A 85 -18.16 -14.84 15.89
CA LEU A 85 -18.37 -14.46 17.29
C LEU A 85 -19.72 -14.96 17.83
N SER A 86 -20.78 -14.90 17.03
CA SER A 86 -22.10 -15.41 17.40
C SER A 86 -22.10 -16.93 17.55
N ALA A 87 -21.42 -17.64 16.65
CA ALA A 87 -21.27 -19.09 16.74
C ALA A 87 -20.45 -19.51 17.98
N TYR A 88 -19.49 -18.69 18.39
CA TYR A 88 -18.80 -18.88 19.67
C TYR A 88 -19.73 -18.60 20.88
N ALA A 89 -20.52 -17.52 20.83
CA ALA A 89 -21.40 -17.12 21.91
C ALA A 89 -22.51 -18.14 22.24
N VAL A 90 -22.89 -19.01 21.29
CA VAL A 90 -23.83 -20.12 21.53
C VAL A 90 -23.30 -21.12 22.56
N ASN A 91 -21.99 -21.37 22.56
CA ASN A 91 -21.33 -22.25 23.51
C ASN A 91 -19.92 -21.71 23.81
N PRO A 92 -19.76 -20.77 24.77
CA PRO A 92 -18.50 -20.09 25.05
C PRO A 92 -17.57 -20.98 25.89
N THR A 93 -17.28 -22.19 25.41
CA THR A 93 -16.38 -23.14 26.05
C THR A 93 -15.21 -23.49 25.13
N PRO A 94 -14.08 -23.98 25.67
CA PRO A 94 -12.95 -24.46 24.86
C PRO A 94 -13.30 -25.62 23.91
N SER A 95 -14.47 -26.26 24.10
CA SER A 95 -14.99 -27.31 23.22
C SER A 95 -15.52 -26.79 21.89
N ASN A 96 -15.80 -25.48 21.79
CA ASN A 96 -16.33 -24.87 20.58
C ASN A 96 -15.27 -24.85 19.46
N PRO A 97 -15.60 -25.28 18.22
CA PRO A 97 -14.65 -25.25 17.11
C PRO A 97 -14.12 -23.85 16.78
N PHE A 98 -14.88 -22.79 17.09
CA PHE A 98 -14.46 -21.40 16.89
C PHE A 98 -13.57 -20.87 18.02
N TYR A 99 -13.41 -21.60 19.14
CA TYR A 99 -12.53 -21.18 20.23
C TYR A 99 -11.09 -20.98 19.73
N SER A 100 -10.57 -21.91 18.92
CA SER A 100 -9.21 -21.81 18.34
C SER A 100 -9.04 -20.69 17.31
N ALA A 101 -10.14 -20.14 16.80
CA ALA A 101 -10.11 -19.01 15.89
C ALA A 101 -9.97 -17.68 16.66
N ILE A 102 -10.57 -17.58 17.85
CA ILE A 102 -10.63 -16.36 18.65
C ILE A 102 -9.47 -16.30 19.66
N PHE A 103 -9.12 -17.44 20.27
CA PHE A 103 -8.13 -17.52 21.34
C PHE A 103 -6.90 -18.33 20.93
N LEU A 104 -5.77 -18.04 21.57
CA LEU A 104 -4.55 -18.82 21.39
C LEU A 104 -4.77 -20.28 21.76
N SER A 105 -4.31 -21.17 20.88
CA SER A 105 -4.34 -22.62 21.08
C SER A 105 -3.04 -23.13 21.69
N TYR A 106 -3.10 -24.31 22.34
CA TYR A 106 -1.97 -25.06 22.89
C TYR A 106 -1.29 -24.41 24.12
N PRO A 107 -2.04 -24.08 25.20
CA PRO A 107 -1.42 -23.67 26.45
C PRO A 107 -0.61 -24.83 27.03
N LEU A 108 0.60 -24.55 27.51
CA LEU A 108 1.47 -25.52 28.14
C LEU A 108 1.40 -25.39 29.66
N PRO A 109 1.40 -26.50 30.41
CA PRO A 109 1.49 -26.43 31.86
C PRO A 109 2.85 -25.83 32.27
N PRO A 110 2.93 -25.12 33.41
CA PRO A 110 4.20 -24.57 33.88
C PRO A 110 5.29 -25.64 34.02
N SER A 111 4.97 -26.88 34.38
CA SER A 111 5.95 -27.97 34.48
C SER A 111 6.43 -28.55 33.14
N HIS A 112 5.99 -28.01 31.99
CA HIS A 112 6.34 -28.58 30.69
C HIS A 112 7.83 -28.38 30.37
N PRO A 113 8.56 -29.41 29.90
CA PRO A 113 10.01 -29.33 29.59
C PRO A 113 10.44 -28.31 28.52
N HIS A 114 9.49 -27.60 27.90
CA HIS A 114 9.77 -26.61 26.85
C HIS A 114 9.56 -25.18 27.34
N VAL A 115 9.03 -25.02 28.56
CA VAL A 115 8.93 -23.72 29.20
C VAL A 115 10.31 -23.39 29.77
N PRO A 116 10.87 -22.21 29.47
CA PRO A 116 12.19 -21.84 29.97
C PRO A 116 12.22 -21.77 31.50
N ALA A 117 13.32 -22.21 32.11
CA ALA A 117 13.45 -22.25 33.57
C ALA A 117 13.27 -20.87 34.24
N HIS A 118 13.70 -19.79 33.58
CA HIS A 118 13.52 -18.42 34.07
C HIS A 118 12.04 -17.98 34.10
N ALA A 119 11.16 -18.61 33.33
CA ALA A 119 9.74 -18.32 33.39
C ALA A 119 9.10 -18.82 34.70
N HIS A 120 9.73 -19.77 35.41
CA HIS A 120 9.26 -20.27 36.70
C HIS A 120 9.66 -19.41 37.89
N THR A 121 10.68 -18.56 37.74
CA THR A 121 11.18 -17.71 38.82
C THR A 121 10.39 -16.41 38.97
N ASP A 122 9.51 -16.09 38.03
CA ASP A 122 8.65 -14.92 38.10
C ASP A 122 7.54 -15.08 39.14
N ARG A 123 7.24 -13.99 39.86
CA ARG A 123 6.19 -13.93 40.90
C ARG A 123 4.79 -14.32 40.37
N SER A 124 4.57 -14.13 39.07
CA SER A 124 3.39 -14.57 38.32
C SER A 124 3.87 -15.12 36.97
N PRO A 125 4.15 -16.43 36.86
CA PRO A 125 4.75 -16.99 35.65
C PRO A 125 3.80 -16.83 34.46
N PRO A 126 4.26 -16.24 33.35
CA PRO A 126 3.40 -16.06 32.19
C PRO A 126 3.03 -17.40 31.57
N VAL A 127 1.85 -17.49 30.94
CA VAL A 127 1.42 -18.72 30.26
C VAL A 127 2.16 -18.85 28.93
N HIS A 128 2.82 -19.99 28.76
CA HIS A 128 3.50 -20.35 27.52
C HIS A 128 2.60 -21.20 26.63
N TYR A 129 2.81 -21.07 25.32
CA TYR A 129 2.04 -21.76 24.29
C TYR A 129 2.99 -22.50 23.34
N GLY A 130 2.59 -23.72 22.98
CA GLY A 130 3.20 -24.46 21.87
C GLY A 130 2.61 -24.03 20.52
N LYS A 131 2.86 -24.81 19.47
CA LYS A 131 2.33 -24.56 18.12
C LYS A 131 1.58 -25.76 17.56
N GLY A 132 0.64 -25.52 16.64
CA GLY A 132 -0.07 -26.58 15.95
C GLY A 132 -1.09 -26.08 14.92
N GLY A 133 -1.78 -27.01 14.25
CA GLY A 133 -2.69 -26.68 13.14
C GLY A 133 -3.84 -25.74 13.49
N ARG A 134 -4.26 -25.67 14.75
CA ARG A 134 -5.30 -24.73 15.20
C ARG A 134 -4.87 -23.26 15.09
N ASP A 135 -3.57 -22.98 15.00
CA ASP A 135 -3.05 -21.63 14.80
C ASP A 135 -3.47 -21.07 13.42
N PHE A 136 -3.73 -21.92 12.42
CA PHE A 136 -4.29 -21.47 11.14
C PHE A 136 -5.71 -20.94 11.27
N ALA A 137 -6.53 -21.50 12.15
CA ALA A 137 -7.87 -21.00 12.40
C ALA A 137 -7.81 -19.59 13.02
N PHE A 138 -6.86 -19.38 13.93
CA PHE A 138 -6.58 -18.05 14.50
C PHE A 138 -6.18 -17.07 13.40
N VAL A 139 -5.19 -17.42 12.57
CA VAL A 139 -4.73 -16.55 11.47
C VAL A 139 -5.86 -16.24 10.48
N ALA A 140 -6.65 -17.24 10.09
CA ALA A 140 -7.77 -17.06 9.16
C ALA A 140 -8.85 -16.13 9.72
N PHE A 141 -9.20 -16.25 11.00
CA PHE A 141 -10.17 -15.35 11.63
C PHE A 141 -9.65 -13.93 11.71
N TYR A 142 -8.39 -13.73 12.12
CA TYR A 142 -7.83 -12.39 12.22
C TYR A 142 -7.57 -11.74 10.86
N ILE A 143 -7.40 -12.48 9.76
CA ILE A 143 -7.46 -11.92 8.40
C ILE A 143 -8.82 -11.24 8.15
N ILE A 144 -9.92 -11.86 8.58
CA ILE A 144 -11.28 -11.30 8.42
C ILE A 144 -11.45 -10.05 9.30
N VAL A 145 -11.01 -10.13 10.56
CA VAL A 145 -11.08 -9.00 11.50
C VAL A 145 -10.26 -7.82 11.00
N LEU A 146 -9.04 -8.06 10.50
CA LEU A 146 -8.18 -7.02 9.93
C LEU A 146 -8.76 -6.44 8.64
N SER A 147 -9.37 -7.27 7.79
CA SER A 147 -10.09 -6.80 6.59
C SER A 147 -11.27 -5.89 6.94
N PHE A 148 -12.06 -6.25 7.96
CA PHE A 148 -13.10 -5.38 8.50
C PHE A 148 -12.51 -4.06 9.01
N THR A 149 -11.49 -4.15 9.85
CA THR A 149 -10.87 -3.00 10.52
C THR A 149 -10.29 -2.03 9.48
N ARG A 150 -9.59 -2.54 8.47
CA ARG A 150 -9.05 -1.77 7.34
C ARG A 150 -10.13 -0.99 6.62
N GLU A 151 -11.14 -1.69 6.10
CA GLU A 151 -12.20 -1.05 5.31
C GLU A 151 -13.03 -0.07 6.14
N PHE A 152 -13.28 -0.39 7.42
CA PHE A 152 -14.01 0.47 8.33
C PHE A 152 -13.23 1.75 8.60
N LEU A 153 -11.96 1.65 8.99
CA LEU A 153 -11.11 2.82 9.25
C LEU A 153 -10.94 3.68 8.00
N MET A 154 -10.64 3.07 6.84
CA MET A 154 -10.48 3.80 5.59
C MET A 154 -11.74 4.59 5.23
N GLN A 155 -12.93 3.97 5.28
CA GLN A 155 -14.17 4.65 4.84
C GLN A 155 -14.78 5.59 5.88
N ARG A 156 -14.72 5.23 7.17
CA ARG A 156 -15.44 5.94 8.23
C ARG A 156 -14.59 6.95 8.97
N LEU A 157 -13.28 6.72 9.08
CA LEU A 157 -12.39 7.60 9.83
C LEU A 157 -11.47 8.38 8.89
N ILE A 158 -10.77 7.71 7.98
CA ILE A 158 -9.71 8.34 7.18
C ILE A 158 -10.26 9.12 5.97
N ARG A 159 -11.27 8.59 5.27
CA ARG A 159 -11.87 9.29 4.13
C ARG A 159 -12.43 10.68 4.48
N PRO A 160 -13.19 10.85 5.59
CA PRO A 160 -13.61 12.18 6.02
C PRO A 160 -12.43 13.10 6.31
N LEU A 161 -11.36 12.59 6.95
CA LEU A 161 -10.14 13.36 7.21
C LEU A 161 -9.47 13.79 5.90
N ALA A 162 -9.40 12.92 4.88
CA ALA A 162 -8.83 13.27 3.58
C ALA A 162 -9.58 14.44 2.91
N ILE A 163 -10.92 14.41 2.97
CA ILE A 163 -11.78 15.47 2.43
C ILE A 163 -11.63 16.76 3.24
N TRP A 164 -11.56 16.65 4.57
CA TRP A 164 -11.38 17.79 5.46
C TRP A 164 -10.04 18.50 5.22
N ASN A 165 -8.99 17.74 4.90
CA ASN A 165 -7.68 18.26 4.50
C ASN A 165 -7.60 18.68 3.02
N GLY A 166 -8.73 18.77 2.30
CA GLY A 166 -8.79 19.34 0.95
C GLY A 166 -8.33 18.41 -0.19
N ILE A 167 -8.11 17.11 0.07
CA ILE A 167 -7.71 16.16 -0.98
C ILE A 167 -8.93 15.84 -1.87
N ARG A 168 -9.02 16.46 -3.05
CA ARG A 168 -10.21 16.33 -3.94
C ARG A 168 -10.18 15.12 -4.88
N SER A 169 -9.02 14.76 -5.41
CA SER A 169 -8.89 13.64 -6.35
C SER A 169 -9.18 12.29 -5.66
N ARG A 170 -10.07 11.48 -6.25
CA ARG A 170 -10.41 10.14 -5.72
C ARG A 170 -9.19 9.21 -5.68
N GLY A 171 -8.32 9.29 -6.67
CA GLY A 171 -7.08 8.50 -6.71
C GLY A 171 -6.13 8.89 -5.58
N LYS A 172 -5.91 10.20 -5.37
CA LYS A 172 -5.09 10.72 -4.27
C LYS A 172 -5.71 10.39 -2.90
N GLN A 173 -7.04 10.47 -2.75
CA GLN A 173 -7.74 10.05 -1.55
C GLN A 173 -7.47 8.57 -1.22
N ASN A 174 -7.58 7.67 -2.20
CA ASN A 174 -7.34 6.24 -1.97
C ASN A 174 -5.90 5.97 -1.51
N ARG A 175 -4.91 6.57 -2.16
CA ARG A 175 -3.50 6.43 -1.76
C ARG A 175 -3.22 7.01 -0.38
N PHE A 176 -3.77 8.18 -0.08
CA PHE A 176 -3.69 8.77 1.25
C PHE A 176 -4.30 7.84 2.31
N MET A 177 -5.48 7.28 2.05
CA MET A 177 -6.12 6.34 2.97
C MET A 177 -5.28 5.08 3.21
N GLU A 178 -4.66 4.51 2.15
CA GLU A 178 -3.75 3.36 2.25
C GLU A 178 -2.56 3.66 3.18
N GLN A 179 -1.93 4.82 3.01
CA GLN A 179 -0.77 5.21 3.82
C GLN A 179 -1.16 5.51 5.28
N VAL A 180 -2.24 6.24 5.53
CA VAL A 180 -2.70 6.54 6.89
C VAL A 180 -3.11 5.26 7.63
N TYR A 181 -3.82 4.34 6.97
CA TYR A 181 -4.16 3.05 7.59
C TYR A 181 -2.90 2.27 7.99
N THR A 182 -1.92 2.22 7.10
CA THR A 182 -0.62 1.57 7.35
C THR A 182 0.08 2.21 8.55
N ALA A 183 0.11 3.55 8.61
CA ALA A 183 0.68 4.27 9.76
C ALA A 183 -0.07 3.99 11.07
N MET A 184 -1.41 3.94 11.05
CA MET A 184 -2.23 3.61 12.23
C MET A 184 -1.95 2.18 12.73
N TYR A 185 -1.81 1.22 11.82
CA TYR A 185 -1.50 -0.17 12.18
C TYR A 185 -0.13 -0.27 12.86
N PHE A 186 0.93 0.29 12.25
CA PHE A 186 2.27 0.22 12.82
C PHE A 186 2.47 1.13 14.04
N ALA A 187 1.65 2.17 14.23
CA ALA A 187 1.62 2.94 15.47
C ALA A 187 1.22 2.10 16.69
N VAL A 188 0.43 1.04 16.47
CA VAL A 188 0.01 0.09 17.53
C VAL A 188 0.95 -1.11 17.60
N PHE A 189 1.20 -1.76 16.46
CA PHE A 189 1.98 -2.99 16.41
C PHE A 189 3.49 -2.77 16.58
N GLY A 190 4.04 -1.62 16.18
CA GLY A 190 5.46 -1.30 16.36
C GLY A 190 5.87 -1.26 17.85
N PRO A 191 5.23 -0.43 18.69
CA PRO A 191 5.51 -0.42 20.13
C PRO A 191 5.21 -1.76 20.81
N LEU A 192 4.14 -2.46 20.39
CA LEU A 192 3.84 -3.80 20.90
C LEU A 192 4.94 -4.80 20.54
N GLY A 193 5.48 -4.75 19.33
CA GLY A 193 6.59 -5.59 18.89
C GLY A 193 7.86 -5.34 19.69
N LEU A 194 8.20 -4.06 19.95
CA LEU A 194 9.32 -3.70 20.83
C LEU A 194 9.11 -4.21 22.25
N TYR A 195 7.90 -4.07 22.80
CA TYR A 195 7.56 -4.62 24.12
C TYR A 195 7.78 -6.14 24.15
N VAL A 196 7.25 -6.88 23.17
CA VAL A 196 7.45 -8.34 23.04
C VAL A 196 8.93 -8.68 22.95
N MET A 197 9.71 -7.93 22.17
CA MET A 197 11.15 -8.16 22.00
C MET A 197 11.93 -7.96 23.29
N SER A 198 11.56 -6.98 24.11
CA SER A 198 12.22 -6.70 25.40
C SER A 198 12.11 -7.85 26.40
N ARG A 199 11.13 -8.73 26.19
CA ARG A 199 10.88 -9.94 27.00
C ARG A 199 11.63 -11.16 26.48
N THR A 200 12.48 -11.00 25.46
CA THR A 200 13.22 -12.09 24.79
C THR A 200 14.72 -11.83 24.80
N PRO A 201 15.57 -12.86 24.67
CA PRO A 201 17.03 -12.67 24.56
C PRO A 201 17.47 -11.92 23.30
N VAL A 202 16.53 -11.64 22.38
CA VAL A 202 16.75 -10.91 21.13
C VAL A 202 16.75 -9.40 21.35
N TRP A 203 16.41 -8.90 22.55
CA TRP A 203 16.29 -7.46 22.84
C TRP A 203 17.44 -6.64 22.22
N TYR A 204 17.05 -5.55 21.56
CA TYR A 204 17.96 -4.68 20.82
C TYR A 204 18.79 -5.41 19.74
N PHE A 205 18.14 -6.34 19.04
CA PHE A 205 18.69 -7.11 17.91
C PHE A 205 19.92 -7.95 18.27
N ASN A 206 20.00 -8.47 19.51
CA ASN A 206 21.04 -9.39 19.90
C ASN A 206 20.98 -10.70 19.09
N THR A 207 21.93 -10.86 18.17
CA THR A 207 21.97 -12.00 17.24
C THR A 207 22.29 -13.32 17.93
N ALA A 208 23.05 -13.30 19.03
CA ALA A 208 23.31 -14.51 19.82
C ALA A 208 22.01 -15.08 20.41
N GLY A 209 21.13 -14.20 20.89
CA GLY A 209 19.82 -14.57 21.42
C GLY A 209 18.87 -15.18 20.38
N MET A 210 19.13 -14.99 19.08
CA MET A 210 18.34 -15.62 18.02
C MET A 210 18.64 -17.12 17.88
N PHE A 211 19.80 -17.59 18.34
CA PHE A 211 20.26 -18.98 18.19
C PHE A 211 20.45 -19.71 19.52
N ALA A 212 20.71 -18.96 20.60
CA ALA A 212 20.80 -19.51 21.94
C ALA A 212 19.51 -20.27 22.29
N ASP A 213 19.66 -21.43 22.94
CA ASP A 213 18.56 -22.29 23.38
C ASP A 213 17.61 -22.76 22.26
N PHE A 214 18.05 -22.70 21.00
CA PHE A 214 17.29 -23.24 19.88
C PHE A 214 17.19 -24.78 19.97
N PRO A 215 16.00 -25.39 19.78
CA PRO A 215 14.78 -24.82 19.20
C PRO A 215 13.84 -24.13 20.21
N HIS A 216 13.35 -22.94 19.85
CA HIS A 216 12.37 -22.18 20.64
C HIS A 216 10.95 -22.74 20.47
N ARG A 217 10.63 -23.85 21.17
CA ARG A 217 9.36 -24.58 20.97
C ARG A 217 8.15 -23.98 21.70
N SER A 218 8.38 -23.10 22.66
CA SER A 218 7.31 -22.43 23.40
C SER A 218 7.53 -20.93 23.42
N HIS A 219 6.44 -20.18 23.48
CA HIS A 219 6.46 -18.73 23.56
C HIS A 219 5.46 -18.22 24.58
N GLU A 220 5.78 -17.09 25.21
CA GLU A 220 4.84 -16.33 26.02
C GLU A 220 3.58 -16.00 25.19
N GLY A 221 2.40 -16.01 25.82
CA GLY A 221 1.13 -15.74 25.13
C GLY A 221 1.16 -14.45 24.29
N ILE A 222 1.74 -13.36 24.81
CA ILE A 222 1.83 -12.09 24.07
C ILE A 222 2.73 -12.19 22.85
N PHE A 223 3.85 -12.93 22.94
CA PHE A 223 4.72 -13.20 21.79
C PHE A 223 3.95 -13.97 20.73
N LYS A 224 3.29 -15.06 21.11
CA LYS A 224 2.56 -15.90 20.16
C LYS A 224 1.42 -15.14 19.49
N ALA A 225 0.64 -14.37 20.27
CA ALA A 225 -0.42 -13.51 19.72
C ALA A 225 0.14 -12.49 18.74
N TYR A 226 1.18 -11.75 19.13
CA TYR A 226 1.83 -10.77 18.25
C TYR A 226 2.29 -11.41 16.93
N TYR A 227 2.97 -12.55 17.02
CA TYR A 227 3.52 -13.24 15.85
C TYR A 227 2.41 -13.72 14.89
N LEU A 228 1.34 -14.33 15.41
CA LEU A 228 0.23 -14.80 14.59
C LEU A 228 -0.64 -13.65 14.04
N LEU A 229 -0.80 -12.56 14.80
CA LEU A 229 -1.48 -11.36 14.31
C LEU A 229 -0.69 -10.70 13.18
N GLN A 230 0.63 -10.61 13.29
CA GLN A 230 1.48 -10.14 12.18
C GLN A 230 1.38 -11.07 10.97
N ALA A 231 1.41 -12.39 11.16
CA ALA A 231 1.17 -13.34 10.07
C ALA A 231 -0.19 -13.11 9.40
N SER A 232 -1.23 -12.81 10.19
CA SER A 232 -2.57 -12.49 9.68
C SER A 232 -2.58 -11.20 8.87
N TYR A 233 -1.89 -10.16 9.32
CA TYR A 233 -1.78 -8.89 8.59
C TYR A 233 -1.06 -9.05 7.26
N TRP A 234 0.09 -9.71 7.24
CA TRP A 234 0.85 -9.92 6.00
C TRP A 234 0.11 -10.84 5.01
N ALA A 235 -0.61 -11.85 5.51
CA ALA A 235 -1.48 -12.67 4.68
C ALA A 235 -2.68 -11.87 4.14
N GLN A 236 -3.29 -11.02 4.96
CA GLN A 236 -4.37 -10.13 4.55
C GLN A 236 -3.91 -9.16 3.45
N GLN A 237 -2.72 -8.56 3.59
CA GLN A 237 -2.16 -7.67 2.57
C GLN A 237 -1.84 -8.42 1.26
N ALA A 238 -1.33 -9.66 1.35
CA ALA A 238 -1.14 -10.48 0.18
C ALA A 238 -2.46 -10.78 -0.56
N ILE A 239 -3.56 -11.04 0.17
CA ILE A 239 -4.89 -11.24 -0.43
C ILE A 239 -5.36 -9.96 -1.14
N VAL A 240 -5.20 -8.79 -0.52
CA VAL A 240 -5.53 -7.49 -1.12
C VAL A 240 -4.76 -7.29 -2.43
N LEU A 241 -3.48 -7.64 -2.46
CA LEU A 241 -2.62 -7.55 -3.63
C LEU A 241 -3.03 -8.54 -4.73
N CYS A 242 -3.22 -9.82 -4.38
CA CYS A 242 -3.59 -10.88 -5.34
C CYS A 242 -4.96 -10.65 -5.99
N LEU A 243 -5.91 -10.10 -5.23
CA LEU A 243 -7.24 -9.74 -5.74
C LEU A 243 -7.25 -8.39 -6.47
N GLN A 244 -6.10 -7.71 -6.58
CA GLN A 244 -5.97 -6.39 -7.21
C GLN A 244 -7.00 -5.38 -6.70
N LEU A 245 -7.30 -5.43 -5.39
CA LEU A 245 -8.24 -4.49 -4.78
C LEU A 245 -7.67 -3.05 -4.73
N GLU A 246 -6.36 -2.91 -4.93
CA GLU A 246 -5.65 -1.65 -5.09
C GLU A 246 -5.14 -1.50 -6.53
N LYS A 247 -5.16 -0.27 -7.08
CA LYS A 247 -4.61 0.01 -8.43
C LYS A 247 -3.14 -0.43 -8.46
N PRO A 248 -2.71 -1.29 -9.42
CA PRO A 248 -1.33 -1.73 -9.52
C PRO A 248 -0.36 -0.55 -9.55
N ARG A 249 0.75 -0.67 -8.82
CA ARG A 249 1.82 0.32 -8.76
C ARG A 249 2.86 0.02 -9.85
N LYS A 250 3.74 0.99 -10.16
CA LYS A 250 4.83 0.80 -11.15
C LYS A 250 5.80 -0.33 -10.71
N ASP A 251 5.91 -0.59 -9.41
CA ASP A 251 6.73 -1.64 -8.77
C ASP A 251 5.92 -2.90 -8.39
N PHE A 252 4.83 -3.20 -9.11
CA PHE A 252 3.91 -4.30 -8.75
C PHE A 252 4.60 -5.67 -8.74
N LYS A 253 5.52 -5.95 -9.67
CA LYS A 253 6.19 -7.26 -9.77
C LYS A 253 7.11 -7.49 -8.58
N GLU A 254 7.85 -6.47 -8.18
CA GLU A 254 8.76 -6.48 -7.05
C GLU A 254 7.98 -6.56 -5.74
N LEU A 255 6.83 -5.88 -5.64
CA LEU A 255 5.92 -6.00 -4.52
C LEU A 255 5.34 -7.43 -4.39
N VAL A 256 4.94 -8.07 -5.50
CA VAL A 256 4.51 -9.48 -5.49
C VAL A 256 5.65 -10.41 -5.05
N GLY A 257 6.85 -10.22 -5.61
CA GLY A 257 8.04 -10.98 -5.21
C GLY A 257 8.34 -10.84 -3.72
N HIS A 258 8.20 -9.64 -3.17
CA HIS A 258 8.31 -9.38 -1.75
C HIS A 258 7.27 -10.11 -0.91
N HIS A 259 6.01 -10.13 -1.32
CA HIS A 259 4.97 -10.88 -0.60
C HIS A 259 5.25 -12.39 -0.59
N ILE A 260 5.81 -12.93 -1.68
CA ILE A 260 6.24 -14.34 -1.73
C ILE A 260 7.37 -14.58 -0.71
N VAL A 261 8.41 -13.75 -0.70
CA VAL A 261 9.56 -13.89 0.22
C VAL A 261 9.15 -13.70 1.68
N THR A 262 8.34 -12.69 1.98
CA THR A 262 7.89 -12.39 3.34
C THR A 262 6.97 -13.49 3.88
N LEU A 263 5.98 -13.95 3.10
CA LEU A 263 5.13 -15.06 3.54
C LEU A 263 5.93 -16.36 3.72
N ALA A 264 6.93 -16.62 2.87
CA ALA A 264 7.83 -17.75 3.04
C ALA A 264 8.66 -17.63 4.33
N LEU A 265 9.22 -16.45 4.62
CA LEU A 265 9.94 -16.18 5.88
C LEU A 265 9.06 -16.42 7.10
N ILE A 266 7.84 -15.87 7.12
CA ILE A 266 6.88 -16.01 8.22
C ILE A 266 6.52 -17.50 8.41
N TRP A 267 6.17 -18.18 7.32
CA TRP A 267 5.78 -19.59 7.36
C TRP A 267 6.91 -20.48 7.85
N LEU A 268 8.10 -20.38 7.26
CA LEU A 268 9.23 -21.24 7.58
C LEU A 268 9.78 -20.96 8.97
N SER A 269 9.86 -19.70 9.39
CA SER A 269 10.34 -19.37 10.73
C SER A 269 9.37 -19.84 11.82
N TYR A 270 8.05 -19.76 11.62
CA TYR A 270 7.10 -20.38 12.54
C TYR A 270 7.17 -21.92 12.50
N ARG A 271 7.21 -22.52 11.31
CA ARG A 271 7.21 -23.98 11.14
C ARG A 271 8.46 -24.65 11.71
N PHE A 272 9.62 -24.00 11.61
CA PHE A 272 10.92 -24.54 12.02
C PHE A 272 11.53 -23.87 13.27
N HIS A 273 10.72 -23.14 14.05
CA HIS A 273 11.12 -22.56 15.36
C HIS A 273 12.14 -21.41 15.28
N PHE A 274 12.33 -20.76 14.13
CA PHE A 274 13.18 -19.58 13.97
C PHE A 274 12.43 -18.26 14.26
N THR A 275 11.46 -18.30 15.15
CA THR A 275 10.53 -17.18 15.43
C THR A 275 11.23 -15.98 16.05
N TYR A 276 12.33 -16.16 16.79
CA TYR A 276 13.13 -15.07 17.36
C TYR A 276 13.83 -14.22 16.29
N MET A 277 14.39 -14.86 15.27
CA MET A 277 14.89 -14.15 14.09
C MET A 277 13.73 -13.51 13.32
N GLY A 278 12.60 -14.20 13.18
CA GLY A 278 11.38 -13.65 12.59
C GLY A 278 10.87 -12.39 13.30
N LEU A 279 10.91 -12.38 14.64
CA LEU A 279 10.52 -11.23 15.46
C LEU A 279 11.41 -10.02 15.18
N ALA A 280 12.73 -10.22 15.11
CA ALA A 280 13.66 -9.15 14.75
C ALA A 280 13.35 -8.58 13.36
N VAL A 281 13.11 -9.45 12.37
CA VAL A 281 12.72 -9.03 11.02
C VAL A 281 11.41 -8.24 11.03
N TYR A 282 10.37 -8.70 11.74
CA TYR A 282 9.11 -7.93 11.86
C TYR A 282 9.37 -6.51 12.37
N ILE A 283 10.05 -6.37 13.52
CA ILE A 283 10.25 -5.08 14.16
C ILE A 283 11.03 -4.11 13.26
N THR A 284 12.11 -4.57 12.62
CA THR A 284 12.84 -3.72 11.66
C THR A 284 11.94 -3.21 10.53
N HIS A 285 11.04 -4.07 10.04
CA HIS A 285 10.15 -3.75 8.93
C HIS A 285 9.01 -2.82 9.36
N ASP A 286 8.37 -3.11 10.48
CA ASP A 286 7.25 -2.33 11.01
C ASP A 286 7.65 -0.89 11.34
N ILE A 287 8.81 -0.71 12.00
CA ILE A 287 9.30 0.63 12.36
C ILE A 287 9.59 1.43 11.09
N SER A 288 10.34 0.87 10.15
CA SER A 288 10.68 1.59 8.90
C SER A 288 9.44 1.88 8.04
N ASP A 289 8.46 0.97 7.98
CA ASP A 289 7.22 1.18 7.23
C ASP A 289 6.31 2.22 7.88
N PHE A 290 6.32 2.35 9.22
CA PHE A 290 5.67 3.46 9.91
C PHE A 290 6.19 4.80 9.38
N PHE A 291 7.51 5.01 9.39
CA PHE A 291 8.13 6.26 8.92
C PHE A 291 7.93 6.48 7.40
N LEU A 292 7.89 5.41 6.60
CA LEU A 292 7.57 5.51 5.17
C LEU A 292 6.12 5.97 4.96
N ALA A 293 5.17 5.38 5.68
CA ALA A 293 3.76 5.67 5.53
C ALA A 293 3.41 7.09 6.00
N THR A 294 3.97 7.52 7.13
CA THR A 294 3.79 8.88 7.66
C THR A 294 4.49 9.93 6.80
N SER A 295 5.68 9.67 6.25
CA SER A 295 6.35 10.63 5.34
C SER A 295 5.51 10.90 4.08
N LYS A 296 4.93 9.84 3.48
CA LYS A 296 3.98 9.97 2.38
C LYS A 296 2.70 10.70 2.79
N THR A 297 2.19 10.42 3.99
CA THR A 297 1.01 11.09 4.53
C THR A 297 1.25 12.60 4.68
N LEU A 298 2.40 13.01 5.24
CA LEU A 298 2.78 14.42 5.37
C LEU A 298 2.92 15.09 3.99
N ASN A 299 3.45 14.38 3.00
CA ASN A 299 3.55 14.89 1.63
C ASN A 299 2.17 15.12 1.00
N TYR A 300 1.21 14.21 1.20
CA TYR A 300 -0.17 14.41 0.73
C TYR A 300 -0.88 15.58 1.40
N LEU A 301 -0.49 15.93 2.63
CA LEU A 301 -1.02 17.08 3.37
C LEU A 301 -0.25 18.37 3.09
N SER A 302 0.76 18.35 2.21
CA SER A 302 1.63 19.49 1.91
C SER A 302 2.21 20.14 3.17
N SER A 303 2.60 19.31 4.15
CA SER A 303 3.10 19.80 5.44
C SER A 303 4.50 20.44 5.30
N PRO A 304 4.81 21.53 6.04
CA PRO A 304 6.12 22.17 5.96
C PRO A 304 7.27 21.29 6.50
N ILE A 305 6.96 20.26 7.29
CA ILE A 305 7.96 19.35 7.88
C ILE A 305 8.27 18.12 7.01
N VAL A 306 7.81 18.08 5.75
CA VAL A 306 8.02 16.92 4.87
C VAL A 306 9.50 16.60 4.69
N LEU A 307 10.34 17.61 4.40
CA LEU A 307 11.78 17.40 4.19
C LEU A 307 12.52 16.89 5.43
N PRO A 308 12.44 17.55 6.61
CA PRO A 308 13.13 17.03 7.79
C PRO A 308 12.61 15.65 8.21
N TYR A 309 11.30 15.39 8.07
CA TYR A 309 10.74 14.09 8.37
C TYR A 309 11.21 13.01 7.38
N PHE A 310 11.30 13.33 6.10
CA PHE A 310 11.81 12.42 5.07
C PHE A 310 13.28 12.05 5.32
N THR A 311 14.11 12.98 5.79
CA THR A 311 15.50 12.70 6.19
C THR A 311 15.56 11.72 7.37
N VAL A 312 14.71 11.91 8.40
CA VAL A 312 14.61 10.96 9.52
C VAL A 312 14.16 9.58 9.02
N PHE A 313 13.13 9.54 8.17
CA PHE A 313 12.68 8.31 7.52
C PHE A 313 13.82 7.59 6.80
N MET A 314 14.64 8.30 6.02
CA MET A 314 15.75 7.70 5.29
C MET A 314 16.82 7.11 6.24
N ALA A 315 17.15 7.81 7.33
CA ALA A 315 18.08 7.30 8.34
C ALA A 315 17.53 6.04 9.03
N VAL A 316 16.25 6.05 9.41
CA VAL A 316 15.55 4.89 9.99
C VAL A 316 15.53 3.72 9.00
N TRP A 317 15.20 3.97 7.73
CA TRP A 317 15.21 2.95 6.68
C TRP A 317 16.58 2.30 6.56
N ILE A 318 17.64 3.09 6.42
CA ILE A 318 19.01 2.55 6.28
C ILE A 318 19.40 1.73 7.50
N TYR A 319 19.14 2.23 8.70
CA TYR A 319 19.49 1.52 9.93
C TYR A 319 18.73 0.18 10.05
N PHE A 320 17.40 0.20 10.00
CA PHE A 320 16.60 -1.00 10.24
C PHE A 320 16.58 -1.96 9.06
N ARG A 321 16.43 -1.47 7.82
CA ARG A 321 16.32 -2.33 6.63
C ARG A 321 17.65 -2.84 6.13
N HIS A 322 18.76 -2.13 6.37
CA HIS A 322 20.08 -2.53 5.86
C HIS A 322 21.05 -2.89 6.98
N TYR A 323 21.37 -1.98 7.89
CA TYR A 323 22.40 -2.26 8.89
C TYR A 323 22.04 -3.47 9.76
N ILE A 324 20.84 -3.49 10.34
CA ILE A 324 20.38 -4.63 11.16
C ILE A 324 20.18 -5.89 10.32
N ASN A 325 19.66 -5.79 9.10
CA ASN A 325 19.48 -6.97 8.24
C ASN A 325 20.84 -7.61 7.85
N ILE A 326 21.83 -6.78 7.50
CA ILE A 326 23.20 -7.23 7.22
C ILE A 326 23.82 -7.86 8.48
N LEU A 327 23.57 -7.30 9.66
CA LEU A 327 24.02 -7.89 10.93
C LEU A 327 23.43 -9.29 11.14
N ILE A 328 22.13 -9.49 10.85
CA ILE A 328 21.47 -10.80 10.93
C ILE A 328 22.04 -11.74 9.88
N LEU A 329 22.23 -11.31 8.62
CA LEU A 329 22.85 -12.11 7.56
C LEU A 329 24.27 -12.55 7.94
N TYR A 330 25.06 -11.64 8.48
CA TYR A 330 26.40 -11.93 8.98
C TYR A 330 26.38 -12.96 10.10
N ALA A 331 25.45 -12.85 11.05
CA ALA A 331 25.25 -13.83 12.11
C ALA A 331 24.82 -15.20 11.57
N VAL A 332 23.96 -15.24 10.55
CA VAL A 332 23.59 -16.49 9.87
C VAL A 332 24.80 -17.17 9.23
N LEU A 333 25.78 -16.42 8.74
CA LEU A 333 27.02 -16.98 8.17
C LEU A 333 28.04 -17.40 9.22
N THR A 334 28.16 -16.64 10.32
CA THR A 334 29.26 -16.79 11.29
C THR A 334 28.87 -17.51 12.57
N THR A 335 27.78 -17.12 13.23
CA THR A 335 27.41 -17.61 14.56
C THR A 335 26.34 -18.70 14.53
N PHE A 336 25.61 -18.85 13.42
CA PHE A 336 24.58 -19.89 13.26
C PHE A 336 25.12 -21.32 13.47
N ARG A 337 26.37 -21.60 13.11
CA ARG A 337 26.96 -22.93 13.33
C ARG A 337 27.48 -23.13 14.74
N THR A 338 27.93 -22.06 15.38
CA THR A 338 28.71 -22.13 16.62
C THR A 338 27.86 -21.98 17.88
N ILE A 339 26.75 -21.23 17.83
CA ILE A 339 25.88 -21.00 18.99
C ILE A 339 24.82 -22.10 19.06
N GLY A 340 24.96 -23.01 20.04
CA GLY A 340 24.04 -24.14 20.24
C GLY A 340 24.22 -25.28 19.24
N PRO A 341 23.50 -26.40 19.39
CA PRO A 341 23.66 -27.58 18.55
C PRO A 341 23.45 -27.28 17.05
N PHE A 342 24.21 -27.95 16.19
CA PHE A 342 24.14 -27.81 14.73
C PHE A 342 24.00 -29.20 14.09
N GLU A 343 22.88 -29.85 14.36
CA GLU A 343 22.59 -31.20 13.90
C GLU A 343 21.10 -31.30 13.56
N LEU A 344 20.75 -32.03 12.49
CA LEU A 344 19.35 -32.23 12.14
C LEU A 344 18.79 -33.40 12.95
N ASN A 345 17.79 -33.14 13.78
CA ASN A 345 17.08 -34.20 14.51
C ASN A 345 15.57 -33.92 14.51
N TRP A 346 14.79 -34.81 13.88
CA TRP A 346 13.34 -34.67 13.73
C TRP A 346 12.58 -34.93 15.03
N ASP A 347 13.05 -35.87 15.85
CA ASP A 347 12.42 -36.25 17.12
C ASP A 347 12.52 -35.11 18.13
N THR A 348 13.71 -34.50 18.22
CA THR A 348 13.94 -33.31 19.04
C THR A 348 13.63 -32.01 18.29
N GLN A 349 12.98 -32.07 17.12
CA GLN A 349 12.64 -30.89 16.32
C GLN A 349 13.78 -29.86 16.20
N GLN A 350 15.02 -30.36 16.16
CA GLN A 350 16.23 -29.57 16.05
C GLN A 350 16.49 -29.39 14.55
N TYR A 351 16.13 -28.22 14.05
CA TYR A 351 16.16 -27.92 12.62
C TYR A 351 17.36 -27.07 12.21
N LYS A 352 18.25 -26.76 13.15
CA LYS A 352 19.46 -25.97 12.91
C LYS A 352 20.55 -26.84 12.28
N CYS A 353 20.62 -26.79 10.96
CA CYS A 353 21.55 -27.56 10.13
C CYS A 353 21.97 -26.78 8.87
N TRP A 354 22.86 -27.36 8.05
CA TRP A 354 23.37 -26.71 6.84
C TRP A 354 22.26 -26.31 5.86
N ILE A 355 21.22 -27.13 5.71
CA ILE A 355 20.07 -26.85 4.84
C ILE A 355 19.32 -25.61 5.34
N SER A 356 18.98 -25.58 6.64
CA SER A 356 18.28 -24.45 7.24
C SER A 356 19.10 -23.16 7.14
N GLN A 357 20.43 -23.24 7.22
CA GLN A 357 21.32 -22.09 7.11
C GLN A 357 21.24 -21.48 5.71
N TYR A 358 21.36 -22.30 4.65
CA TYR A 358 21.27 -21.81 3.26
C TYR A 358 19.88 -21.27 2.92
N ILE A 359 18.81 -21.94 3.34
CA ILE A 359 17.43 -21.48 3.10
C ILE A 359 17.20 -20.14 3.83
N THR A 360 17.57 -20.06 5.10
CA THR A 360 17.44 -18.84 5.91
C THR A 360 18.23 -17.69 5.29
N PHE A 361 19.50 -17.93 4.94
CA PHE A 361 20.34 -16.93 4.29
C PHE A 361 19.75 -16.48 2.96
N GLY A 362 19.33 -17.41 2.10
CA GLY A 362 18.75 -17.09 0.79
C GLY A 362 17.49 -16.24 0.89
N LEU A 363 16.59 -16.54 1.82
CA LEU A 363 15.37 -15.76 2.03
C LEU A 363 15.66 -14.36 2.60
N LEU A 364 16.55 -14.25 3.59
CA LEU A 364 16.95 -12.96 4.15
C LEU A 364 17.74 -12.12 3.13
N ALA A 365 18.60 -12.74 2.33
CA ALA A 365 19.34 -12.07 1.26
C ALA A 365 18.40 -11.58 0.17
N SER A 366 17.38 -12.38 -0.20
CA SER A 366 16.34 -11.95 -1.15
C SER A 366 15.56 -10.74 -0.61
N LEU A 367 15.21 -10.75 0.68
CA LEU A 367 14.58 -9.62 1.35
C LEU A 367 15.50 -8.38 1.35
N GLN A 368 16.79 -8.55 1.60
CA GLN A 368 17.79 -7.48 1.54
C GLN A 368 17.95 -6.90 0.13
N SER A 369 17.96 -7.73 -0.91
CA SER A 369 18.03 -7.29 -2.31
C SER A 369 16.82 -6.43 -2.69
N LEU A 370 15.61 -6.84 -2.27
CA LEU A 370 14.40 -6.03 -2.45
C LEU A 370 14.47 -4.71 -1.69
N ASN A 371 14.95 -4.72 -0.45
CA ASN A 371 15.16 -3.49 0.32
C ASN A 371 16.14 -2.54 -0.37
N LEU A 372 17.21 -3.05 -0.99
CA LEU A 372 18.17 -2.24 -1.75
C LEU A 372 17.54 -1.63 -3.02
N PHE A 373 16.69 -2.40 -3.71
CA PHE A 373 15.91 -1.90 -4.85
C PHE A 373 15.03 -0.70 -4.44
N TRP A 374 14.33 -0.78 -3.31
CA TRP A 374 13.55 0.37 -2.83
C TRP A 374 14.40 1.50 -2.27
N LEU A 375 15.56 1.22 -1.68
CA LEU A 375 16.50 2.26 -1.27
C LEU A 375 16.91 3.13 -2.47
N TYR A 376 17.15 2.53 -3.64
CA TYR A 376 17.43 3.28 -4.86
C TYR A 376 16.34 4.31 -5.17
N PHE A 377 15.05 3.95 -5.06
CA PHE A 377 13.95 4.90 -5.25
C PHE A 377 13.89 5.96 -4.16
N VAL A 378 14.14 5.59 -2.90
CA VAL A 378 14.18 6.54 -1.78
C VAL A 378 15.27 7.59 -2.01
N VAL A 379 16.48 7.17 -2.40
CA VAL A 379 17.60 8.06 -2.71
C VAL A 379 17.30 8.90 -3.95
N LYS A 380 16.68 8.33 -4.99
CA LYS A 380 16.25 9.07 -6.18
C LYS A 380 15.28 10.20 -5.82
N VAL A 381 14.31 9.94 -4.93
CA VAL A 381 13.38 10.96 -4.43
C VAL A 381 14.13 12.00 -3.59
N ALA A 382 15.05 11.58 -2.72
CA ALA A 382 15.88 12.49 -1.92
C ALA A 382 16.70 13.45 -2.80
N ALA A 383 17.36 12.91 -3.83
CA ALA A 383 18.11 13.70 -4.81
C ALA A 383 17.20 14.70 -5.53
N ASN A 384 16.03 14.25 -5.99
CA ASN A 384 15.06 15.14 -6.64
C ASN A 384 14.60 16.28 -5.72
N MET A 385 14.42 16.02 -4.41
CA MET A 385 14.03 17.06 -3.44
C MET A 385 15.15 18.07 -3.19
N LEU A 386 16.42 17.64 -3.18
CA LEU A 386 17.57 18.52 -2.94
C LEU A 386 18.00 19.30 -4.19
N PHE A 387 17.85 18.72 -5.39
CA PHE A 387 18.28 19.34 -6.64
C PHE A 387 17.15 20.10 -7.37
N LYS A 388 15.89 20.02 -6.92
CA LYS A 388 14.76 20.80 -7.50
C LYS A 388 14.93 22.33 -7.34
N ASP A 389 15.73 22.81 -6.40
CA ASP A 389 16.05 24.25 -6.25
C ASP A 389 17.07 24.77 -7.30
N GLN A 390 17.68 23.91 -8.12
CA GLN A 390 18.64 24.32 -9.16
C GLN A 390 18.21 24.02 -10.60
N ILE A 391 17.08 23.34 -10.81
CA ILE A 391 16.61 22.90 -12.14
C ILE A 391 15.14 23.29 -12.32
N SER A 392 14.84 24.59 -12.19
CA SER A 392 13.54 25.15 -12.58
C SER A 392 13.40 25.34 -14.09
N ASP A 393 14.47 25.15 -14.89
CA ASP A 393 14.51 25.50 -16.32
C ASP A 393 14.48 24.30 -17.29
N VAL A 394 14.37 23.05 -16.79
CA VAL A 394 14.36 21.83 -17.63
C VAL A 394 13.18 20.90 -17.34
N ARG A 395 12.28 21.28 -16.42
CA ARG A 395 11.29 20.37 -15.84
C ARG A 395 9.84 20.84 -15.99
N SER A 396 9.46 21.29 -17.18
CA SER A 396 8.05 21.31 -17.59
C SER A 396 7.54 19.93 -18.05
N ASP A 397 8.39 18.89 -18.04
CA ASP A 397 8.10 17.59 -18.65
C ASP A 397 7.62 16.51 -17.66
N ASP A 398 7.91 16.65 -16.35
CA ASP A 398 7.61 15.61 -15.34
C ASP A 398 6.32 15.88 -14.53
N GLU A 399 5.76 17.10 -14.58
CA GLU A 399 4.50 17.41 -13.87
C GLU A 399 3.26 17.17 -14.75
N ALA A 400 3.45 16.70 -15.99
CA ALA A 400 2.37 16.22 -16.86
C ALA A 400 2.00 14.73 -16.60
N GLU A 401 2.83 13.95 -15.93
CA GLU A 401 2.64 12.48 -15.84
C GLU A 401 1.67 12.00 -14.75
N ASP A 402 1.17 12.89 -13.89
CA ASP A 402 0.13 12.59 -12.88
C ASP A 402 -1.25 13.19 -13.24
N GLU A 403 -1.39 13.83 -14.41
CA GLU A 403 -2.64 14.45 -14.88
C GLU A 403 -3.34 13.71 -16.04
N GLU A 404 -2.71 12.72 -16.68
CA GLU A 404 -3.36 11.90 -17.72
C GLU A 404 -4.10 10.69 -17.13
N ASP A 405 -5.09 10.91 -16.28
CA ASP A 405 -6.07 9.87 -15.91
C ASP A 405 -7.36 10.51 -15.38
N GLY A 406 -7.94 11.41 -16.19
CA GLY A 406 -9.33 11.83 -16.02
C GLY A 406 -9.60 13.27 -16.42
N GLU A 407 -10.02 13.48 -17.68
CA GLU A 407 -11.23 14.26 -18.05
C GLU A 407 -11.28 14.42 -19.58
N GLY A 408 -12.15 13.65 -20.24
CA GLY A 408 -12.69 14.05 -21.52
C GLY A 408 -13.71 15.15 -21.27
N SER A 409 -13.33 16.41 -21.51
CA SER A 409 -14.26 17.53 -21.60
C SER A 409 -14.01 18.27 -22.91
N GLU A 410 -15.01 18.21 -23.78
CA GLU A 410 -15.12 19.02 -24.99
C GLU A 410 -14.91 20.51 -24.66
N ARG A 411 -14.06 21.20 -25.42
CA ARG A 411 -14.11 22.66 -25.56
C ARG A 411 -14.50 22.99 -26.99
N VAL A 412 -15.69 23.56 -27.13
CA VAL A 412 -16.13 24.29 -28.33
C VAL A 412 -15.57 25.71 -28.25
N GLU A 413 -15.18 26.21 -29.43
CA GLU A 413 -14.49 27.47 -29.75
C GLU A 413 -15.19 28.76 -29.29
N GLU A 414 -14.39 29.83 -29.13
CA GLU A 414 -14.77 31.17 -29.60
C GLU A 414 -13.63 31.77 -30.44
N GLY A 415 -13.76 31.66 -31.77
CA GLY A 415 -13.01 32.46 -32.74
C GLY A 415 -13.79 33.71 -33.13
N LYS A 416 -13.20 34.89 -32.93
CA LYS A 416 -13.75 36.17 -33.42
C LYS A 416 -12.97 36.61 -34.67
N LYS A 417 -13.62 36.59 -35.83
CA LYS A 417 -13.17 37.18 -37.10
C LYS A 417 -13.89 38.51 -37.36
N ASN A 418 -13.15 39.46 -37.96
CA ASN A 418 -13.50 40.39 -39.06
C ASN A 418 -12.62 41.65 -38.91
N GLY A 419 -12.10 42.33 -39.94
CA GLY A 419 -12.11 42.27 -41.40
C GLY A 419 -11.03 43.27 -41.89
N GLU A 420 -10.46 43.18 -43.08
CA GLU A 420 -10.89 43.85 -44.33
C GLU A 420 -9.95 43.38 -45.47
N LYS A 421 -10.46 42.93 -46.63
CA LYS A 421 -10.54 43.65 -47.94
C LYS A 421 -9.25 44.44 -48.29
N GLY A 422 -8.64 44.35 -49.47
CA GLY A 422 -8.92 43.75 -50.77
C GLY A 422 -7.71 44.07 -51.67
N GLY A 423 -7.46 43.26 -52.70
CA GLY A 423 -6.21 43.31 -53.47
C GLY A 423 -6.07 44.48 -54.46
N VAL A 424 -4.86 44.61 -55.03
CA VAL A 424 -4.57 44.59 -56.49
C VAL A 424 -3.14 45.11 -56.79
N MET A 425 -2.44 44.31 -57.62
CA MET A 425 -1.34 44.58 -58.58
C MET A 425 0.04 45.16 -58.23
N ASN A 426 1.03 44.47 -58.82
CA ASN A 426 2.33 44.89 -59.37
C ASN A 426 3.31 45.58 -58.42
N GLY A 427 4.58 45.22 -58.33
CA GLY A 427 5.47 44.61 -59.30
C GLY A 427 6.79 45.38 -59.26
N HIS A 428 7.89 44.66 -59.46
CA HIS A 428 9.25 45.14 -59.69
C HIS A 428 10.20 45.48 -58.52
N LYS A 429 11.35 44.81 -58.66
CA LYS A 429 12.65 44.96 -58.02
C LYS A 429 13.24 46.37 -58.26
N ALA A 430 14.08 46.83 -57.33
CA ALA A 430 15.53 47.06 -57.54
C ALA A 430 16.10 48.23 -56.71
N ALA A 431 17.36 48.02 -56.31
CA ALA A 431 18.47 48.99 -56.26
C ALA A 431 18.46 50.16 -55.24
N GLN A 432 19.28 49.96 -54.20
CA GLN A 432 20.62 50.56 -54.03
C GLN A 432 20.82 52.10 -54.05
N LYS A 433 21.48 52.54 -52.95
CA LYS A 433 22.43 53.66 -52.76
C LYS A 433 21.93 55.13 -52.70
N ARG A 434 22.16 55.68 -51.50
CA ARG A 434 23.05 56.81 -51.15
C ARG A 434 22.65 58.24 -51.56
N VAL A 435 22.64 59.14 -50.56
CA VAL A 435 23.46 60.39 -50.42
C VAL A 435 22.68 61.47 -49.63
N GLU A 436 23.31 61.89 -48.52
CA GLU A 436 23.47 63.23 -47.89
C GLU A 436 22.40 64.34 -48.07
N THR A 437 21.99 65.00 -46.98
CA THR A 437 22.59 66.28 -46.52
C THR A 437 21.84 66.93 -45.31
N MET A 438 22.66 67.37 -44.34
CA MET A 438 22.66 68.63 -43.57
C MET A 438 21.57 69.09 -42.55
N ASN A 439 22.11 69.85 -41.58
CA ASN A 439 21.55 70.66 -40.48
C ASN A 439 21.05 69.90 -39.23
N GLY A 440 21.49 70.20 -38.01
CA GLY A 440 22.42 71.22 -37.48
C GLY A 440 22.24 71.34 -35.95
N ASN A 441 23.30 71.78 -35.25
CA ASN A 441 23.34 72.39 -33.92
C ASN A 441 23.21 71.48 -32.66
N THR A 442 24.34 71.17 -31.99
CA THR A 442 24.95 71.82 -30.78
C THR A 442 24.30 71.36 -29.46
N LEU A 443 24.96 71.01 -28.34
CA LEU A 443 26.35 71.05 -27.83
C LEU A 443 26.43 70.17 -26.55
N LYS A 444 27.62 69.57 -26.30
CA LYS A 444 28.32 69.27 -25.01
C LYS A 444 27.59 68.40 -23.96
N GLY A 445 28.10 67.23 -23.52
CA GLY A 445 29.43 66.94 -22.93
C GLY A 445 29.37 67.22 -21.41
N THR A 446 29.75 66.38 -20.44
CA THR A 446 30.76 65.31 -20.31
C THR A 446 30.59 64.62 -18.94
N ALA A 447 30.99 63.34 -18.82
CA ALA A 447 31.30 62.64 -17.54
C ALA A 447 32.64 63.16 -16.95
N PRO A 448 33.36 62.55 -15.95
CA PRO A 448 33.10 61.38 -15.07
C PRO A 448 33.59 61.61 -13.59
N THR A 449 33.81 60.51 -12.84
CA THR A 449 34.79 60.27 -11.73
C THR A 449 34.27 59.93 -10.33
N GLU A 450 34.64 58.72 -9.86
CA GLU A 450 34.87 58.36 -8.44
C GLU A 450 36.14 59.08 -7.91
N PRO A 451 36.36 59.14 -6.57
CA PRO A 451 37.26 58.15 -5.96
C PRO A 451 36.92 57.73 -4.52
N SER A 452 37.74 56.78 -4.02
CA SER A 452 37.72 56.06 -2.75
C SER A 452 38.34 56.78 -1.53
N PHE A 453 38.10 56.16 -0.36
CA PHE A 453 39.04 55.91 0.78
C PHE A 453 38.98 56.74 2.09
N ALA A 454 39.18 55.98 3.19
CA ALA A 454 39.64 56.30 4.55
C ALA A 454 38.65 56.92 5.57
N GLU A 455 38.26 56.24 6.66
CA GLU A 455 38.96 55.99 7.95
C GLU A 455 38.49 57.05 9.00
N VAL A 456 37.95 56.71 10.18
CA VAL A 456 38.67 56.60 11.47
C VAL A 456 37.63 56.42 12.61
N VAL A 457 37.82 55.36 13.42
CA VAL A 457 37.85 55.27 14.91
C VAL A 457 36.70 55.87 15.77
N GLU A 458 36.04 55.06 16.60
CA GLU A 458 36.27 54.92 18.07
C GLU A 458 35.03 54.41 18.85
N GLY A 459 35.24 53.57 19.87
CA GLY A 459 34.48 53.69 21.13
C GLY A 459 33.75 52.48 21.74
N LYS A 460 34.43 51.83 22.70
CA LYS A 460 33.96 51.27 24.01
C LYS A 460 32.80 50.24 24.05
N LYS A 461 33.04 49.00 24.51
CA LYS A 461 33.21 48.48 25.90
C LYS A 461 31.93 48.32 26.74
N GLU A 462 31.74 47.06 27.18
CA GLU A 462 31.17 46.58 28.45
C GLU A 462 29.67 46.76 28.71
N LYS A 463 28.90 45.65 28.66
CA LYS A 463 28.65 44.77 29.82
C LYS A 463 28.11 43.42 29.39
#